data_AF-A0A938ZJJ6-F1
#
_entry.id   AF-A0A938ZJJ6-F1
#
_cell.length_a   1.000
_cell.length_b   1.000
_cell.length_c   1.000
_cell.angle_alpha   90.00
_cell.angle_beta   90.00
_cell.angle_gamma   90.00
#
_symmetry.space_group_name_H-M   'P 1'
#
loop_
_entity.id
_entity.type
_entity.pdbx_description
1 polymer ?
#
loop_
_entity_poly.entity_id
_entity_poly.type
_entity_poly.pdbx_seq_one_letter_code
_entity_poly.pdbx_strand_id
1 'polypeptide(L)'
;MVGLSNEQGLLHFLTESPWKLSYLREMRLKLILQVLAGREIILIIDETGDKKKGSTTDYVKRPYIGNLGKIEDIVAVTAYGLFEGMTFPLMFEVYKPKQRLLEGDTYQSKPQI
;
A
#
# COMPACT_ATOMS: atom_id res chain seq x y z
N MET A 1 -8.03 -22.03 15.79
CA MET A 1 -7.97 -21.66 14.37
C MET A 1 -8.86 -20.44 14.22
N VAL A 2 -8.30 -19.25 13.99
CA VAL A 2 -9.09 -18.02 13.84
C VAL A 2 -9.28 -17.80 12.35
N GLY A 3 -10.51 -17.97 11.87
CA GLY A 3 -10.90 -17.79 10.47
C GLY A 3 -12.43 -17.78 10.38
N LEU A 4 -12.97 -17.01 9.42
CA LEU A 4 -14.40 -17.01 9.15
C LEU A 4 -14.84 -18.43 8.76
N SER A 5 -15.96 -18.92 9.30
CA SER A 5 -16.53 -20.22 8.94
C SER A 5 -16.89 -20.33 7.45
N ASN A 6 -17.08 -19.19 6.79
CA ASN A 6 -17.20 -19.06 5.35
C ASN A 6 -16.50 -17.78 4.87
N GLU A 7 -15.35 -17.95 4.22
CA GLU A 7 -14.52 -16.87 3.66
C GLU A 7 -15.02 -16.35 2.31
N GLN A 8 -15.94 -17.07 1.66
CA GLN A 8 -16.37 -16.77 0.29
C GLN A 8 -17.09 -15.42 0.18
N GLY A 9 -17.87 -15.05 1.19
CA GLY A 9 -18.55 -13.75 1.23
C GLY A 9 -17.56 -12.57 1.30
N LEU A 10 -16.51 -12.70 2.12
CA LEU A 10 -15.46 -11.68 2.23
C LEU A 10 -14.63 -11.62 0.95
N LEU A 11 -14.28 -12.78 0.38
CA LEU A 11 -13.53 -12.83 -0.87
C LEU A 11 -14.30 -12.15 -2.00
N HIS A 12 -15.58 -12.50 -2.19
CA HIS A 12 -16.44 -11.89 -3.20
C HIS A 12 -16.60 -10.38 -2.98
N PHE A 13 -16.72 -9.93 -1.73
CA PHE A 13 -16.75 -8.50 -1.41
C PHE A 13 -15.46 -7.78 -1.84
N LEU A 14 -14.29 -8.41 -1.65
CA LEU A 14 -13.00 -7.82 -1.99
C LEU A 14 -12.69 -7.86 -3.49
N THR A 15 -13.12 -8.91 -4.21
CA THR A 15 -12.74 -9.10 -5.62
C THR A 15 -13.80 -8.64 -6.62
N GLU A 16 -15.09 -8.83 -6.31
CA GLU A 16 -16.18 -8.64 -7.28
C GLU A 16 -17.00 -7.37 -7.04
N SER A 17 -16.86 -6.72 -5.89
CA SER A 17 -17.65 -5.53 -5.62
C SER A 17 -17.24 -4.37 -6.54
N PRO A 18 -18.20 -3.55 -7.02
CA PRO A 18 -17.96 -2.53 -8.04
C PRO A 18 -17.28 -1.26 -7.51
N TRP A 19 -16.41 -1.39 -6.50
CA TRP A 19 -15.76 -0.26 -5.86
C TRP A 19 -14.81 0.44 -6.84
N LYS A 20 -14.99 1.75 -7.00
CA LYS A 20 -13.95 2.57 -7.64
C LYS A 20 -12.88 2.90 -6.60
N LEU A 21 -11.66 2.41 -6.79
CA LEU A 21 -10.54 2.64 -5.87
C LEU A 21 -10.31 4.12 -5.55
N SER A 22 -10.39 4.99 -6.57
CA SER A 22 -10.23 6.43 -6.39
C SER A 22 -11.28 7.02 -5.44
N TYR A 23 -12.52 6.56 -5.54
CA TYR A 23 -13.63 7.00 -4.69
C TYR A 23 -13.42 6.57 -3.23
N LEU A 24 -13.00 5.32 -3.01
CA LEU A 24 -12.69 4.84 -1.65
C LEU A 24 -11.52 5.62 -1.02
N ARG A 25 -10.47 5.91 -1.79
CA ARG A 25 -9.33 6.72 -1.33
C ARG A 25 -9.78 8.12 -0.93
N GLU A 26 -10.58 8.78 -1.77
CA GLU A 26 -11.11 10.12 -1.50
C GLU A 26 -12.02 10.14 -0.27
N MET A 27 -12.96 9.19 -0.18
CA MET A 27 -13.86 9.07 0.96
C MET A 27 -13.11 8.85 2.28
N ARG A 28 -12.08 8.00 2.28
CA ARG A 28 -11.22 7.79 3.46
C ARG A 28 -10.56 9.09 3.90
N LEU A 29 -9.93 9.82 2.99
CA LEU A 29 -9.26 11.09 3.31
C LEU A 29 -10.25 12.14 3.81
N LYS A 30 -11.45 12.21 3.23
CA LYS A 30 -12.51 13.11 3.68
C LYS A 30 -12.92 12.84 5.13
N LEU A 31 -13.09 11.56 5.50
CA LEU A 31 -13.42 11.18 6.89
C LEU A 31 -12.28 11.51 7.85
N ILE A 32 -11.01 11.25 7.45
CA ILE A 32 -9.84 11.62 8.24
C ILE A 32 -9.81 13.13 8.50
N LEU A 33 -9.99 13.95 7.47
CA LEU A 33 -10.00 15.41 7.60
C LEU A 33 -11.11 15.91 8.54
N GLN A 34 -12.30 15.28 8.48
CA GLN A 34 -13.39 15.59 9.41
C GLN A 34 -13.02 15.29 10.87
N VAL A 35 -12.35 14.16 11.13
CA VAL A 35 -11.90 13.78 12.48
C VAL A 35 -10.79 14.69 12.99
N LEU A 36 -9.83 15.04 12.11
CA LEU A 36 -8.73 15.93 12.47
C LEU A 36 -9.22 17.34 12.80
N ALA A 37 -10.29 17.81 12.14
CA ALA A 37 -10.87 19.13 12.38
C ALA A 37 -9.82 20.27 12.30
N GLY A 38 -8.91 20.16 11.32
CA GLY A 38 -7.83 21.13 11.11
C GLY A 38 -6.62 20.99 12.05
N ARG A 39 -6.62 20.01 12.95
CA ARG A 39 -5.46 19.73 13.81
C ARG A 39 -4.30 19.15 13.00
N GLU A 40 -3.10 19.53 13.39
CA GLU A 40 -1.86 19.07 12.77
C GLU A 40 -1.60 17.59 13.08
N ILE A 41 -0.86 16.96 12.17
CA ILE A 41 -0.47 15.55 12.26
C ILE A 41 1.02 15.44 11.96
N ILE A 42 1.65 14.38 12.46
CA ILE A 42 3.00 14.02 12.03
C ILE A 42 2.87 13.12 10.80
N LEU A 43 3.50 13.53 9.70
CA LEU A 43 3.58 12.72 8.48
C LEU A 43 4.74 11.72 8.61
N ILE A 44 4.43 10.44 8.44
CA ILE A 44 5.39 9.35 8.44
C ILE A 44 5.41 8.76 7.03
N ILE A 45 6.58 8.74 6.40
CA ILE A 45 6.81 8.05 5.13
C ILE A 45 7.65 6.82 5.43
N ASP A 46 7.13 5.64 5.09
CA ASP A 46 7.82 4.38 5.29
C ASP A 46 7.78 3.52 4.02
N GLU A 47 8.81 2.69 3.85
CA GLU A 47 8.90 1.71 2.78
C GLU A 47 8.66 0.32 3.35
N THR A 48 7.56 -0.31 2.94
CA THR A 48 7.25 -1.67 3.34
C THR A 48 7.48 -2.61 2.16
N GLY A 49 8.31 -3.63 2.38
CA GLY A 49 8.52 -4.72 1.44
C GLY A 49 7.72 -5.94 1.88
N ASP A 50 6.81 -6.42 1.04
CA ASP A 50 6.10 -7.68 1.28
C ASP A 50 6.66 -8.79 0.39
N LYS A 51 6.83 -9.97 0.99
CA LYS A 51 7.23 -11.17 0.27
C LYS A 51 6.17 -11.55 -0.74
N LYS A 52 6.57 -11.74 -1.99
CA LYS A 52 5.66 -12.25 -3.02
C LYS A 52 5.14 -13.64 -2.63
N LYS A 53 3.82 -13.84 -2.77
CA LYS A 53 3.19 -15.15 -2.89
C LYS A 53 2.57 -15.28 -4.29
N GLY A 54 3.01 -16.26 -5.07
CA GLY A 54 2.51 -16.50 -6.44
C GLY A 54 3.41 -15.93 -7.55
N SER A 55 2.97 -16.05 -8.81
CA SER A 55 3.78 -15.70 -10.00
C SER A 55 3.34 -14.43 -10.73
N THR A 56 2.12 -13.92 -10.49
CA THR A 56 1.43 -12.97 -11.37
C THR A 56 1.61 -11.49 -11.02
N THR A 57 2.33 -11.14 -9.95
CA THR A 57 2.47 -9.73 -9.55
C THR A 57 3.59 -9.01 -10.30
N ASP A 58 3.24 -7.87 -10.91
CA ASP A 58 4.17 -6.96 -11.60
C ASP A 58 5.06 -6.17 -10.63
N TYR A 59 6.08 -5.49 -11.15
CA TYR A 59 7.02 -4.63 -10.41
C TYR A 59 7.86 -5.29 -9.31
N VAL A 60 7.82 -6.62 -9.23
CA VAL A 60 8.66 -7.42 -8.33
C VAL A 60 10.13 -7.25 -8.69
N LYS A 61 10.93 -6.83 -7.72
CA LYS A 61 12.40 -6.86 -7.81
C LYS A 61 12.96 -7.55 -6.59
N ARG A 62 14.24 -7.91 -6.64
CA ARG A 62 15.00 -8.44 -5.50
C ARG A 62 15.70 -7.28 -4.78
N PRO A 63 15.05 -6.54 -3.87
CA PRO A 63 15.80 -5.71 -2.94
C PRO A 63 16.58 -6.61 -1.98
N TYR A 64 17.73 -6.12 -1.51
CA TYR A 64 18.47 -6.80 -0.46
C TYR A 64 17.86 -6.43 0.88
N ILE A 65 17.08 -7.33 1.49
CA ILE A 65 16.67 -7.21 2.90
C ILE A 65 17.74 -7.91 3.73
N GLY A 66 18.50 -7.12 4.51
CA GLY A 66 19.75 -7.53 5.16
C GLY A 66 19.72 -8.88 5.91
N ASN A 67 18.57 -9.24 6.50
CA ASN A 67 18.43 -10.46 7.31
C ASN A 67 17.76 -11.65 6.60
N LEU A 68 17.28 -11.51 5.37
CA LEU A 68 16.45 -12.54 4.69
C LEU A 68 17.03 -13.10 3.39
N GLY A 69 18.18 -12.60 2.93
CA GLY A 69 18.73 -12.97 1.63
C GLY A 69 17.97 -12.35 0.45
N LYS A 70 18.31 -12.75 -0.78
CA LYS A 70 17.71 -12.23 -2.02
C LYS A 70 16.32 -12.83 -2.25
N ILE A 71 15.28 -12.23 -1.68
CA ILE A 71 13.88 -12.62 -1.89
C ILE A 71 13.23 -11.65 -2.90
N GLU A 72 12.27 -12.14 -3.66
CA GLU A 72 11.44 -11.34 -4.55
C GLU A 72 10.35 -10.62 -3.75
N ASP A 73 10.48 -9.30 -3.65
CA ASP A 73 9.58 -8.48 -2.83
C ASP A 73 8.91 -7.39 -3.68
N ILE A 74 7.69 -7.04 -3.30
CA ILE A 74 7.00 -5.85 -3.78
C ILE A 74 7.24 -4.79 -2.71
N VAL A 75 7.74 -3.65 -3.14
CA VAL A 75 7.93 -2.51 -2.23
C VAL A 75 6.80 -1.53 -2.45
N ALA A 76 6.08 -1.21 -1.40
CA ALA A 76 5.16 -0.09 -1.36
C ALA A 76 5.75 1.01 -0.48
N VAL A 77 5.54 2.25 -0.87
CA VAL A 77 5.84 3.39 -0.02
C VAL A 77 4.52 3.95 0.47
N THR A 78 4.42 4.07 1.78
CA THR A 78 3.20 4.41 2.47
C THR A 78 3.39 5.69 3.26
N ALA A 79 2.41 6.59 3.15
CA ALA A 79 2.27 7.75 4.00
C ALA A 79 1.24 7.46 5.08
N TYR A 80 1.64 7.60 6.33
CA TYR A 80 0.77 7.56 7.50
C TYR A 80 0.71 8.93 8.16
N GLY A 81 -0.44 9.24 8.73
CA GLY A 81 -0.56 10.29 9.72
C GLY A 81 -0.46 9.70 11.13
N LEU A 82 0.27 10.37 12.02
CA LEU A 82 0.24 10.12 13.46
C LEU A 82 -0.46 11.29 14.15
N PHE A 83 -1.52 10.96 14.90
CA PHE A 83 -2.31 11.91 15.65
C PHE A 83 -2.75 11.29 16.97
N GLU A 84 -2.51 11.98 18.09
CA GLU A 84 -2.89 11.52 19.45
C GLU A 84 -2.43 10.07 19.76
N GLY A 85 -1.23 9.70 19.29
CA GLY A 85 -0.66 8.36 19.50
C GLY A 85 -1.22 7.27 18.58
N MET A 86 -2.11 7.60 17.65
CA MET A 86 -2.69 6.68 16.68
C MET A 86 -2.16 6.94 15.27
N THR A 87 -1.74 5.89 14.57
CA THR A 87 -1.37 5.94 13.16
C THR A 87 -2.55 5.61 12.26
N PHE A 88 -2.71 6.32 11.15
CA PHE A 88 -3.73 6.03 10.15
C PHE A 88 -3.20 6.22 8.72
N PRO A 89 -3.69 5.45 7.73
CA PRO A 89 -3.15 5.48 6.38
C PRO A 89 -3.68 6.68 5.58
N LEU A 90 -2.77 7.42 4.94
CA LEU A 90 -3.10 8.49 4.02
C LEU A 90 -3.10 7.97 2.58
N MET A 91 -1.94 7.54 2.11
CA MET A 91 -1.73 7.03 0.75
C MET A 91 -0.66 5.95 0.73
N PHE A 92 -0.68 5.13 -0.31
CA PHE A 92 0.33 4.12 -0.57
C PHE A 92 0.48 3.99 -2.08
N GLU A 93 1.71 3.84 -2.55
CA GLU A 93 2.02 3.60 -3.95
C GLU A 93 3.07 2.50 -4.07
N VAL A 94 2.91 1.67 -5.11
CA VAL A 94 3.85 0.58 -5.38
C VAL A 94 5.07 1.17 -6.07
N TYR A 95 6.25 0.95 -5.49
CA TYR A 95 7.51 1.33 -6.10
C TYR A 95 7.74 0.51 -7.37
N LYS A 96 7.92 1.19 -8.50
CA LYS A 96 8.16 0.58 -9.81
C LYS A 96 9.66 0.62 -10.14
N PRO A 97 10.39 -0.49 -10.00
CA PRO A 97 11.81 -0.47 -10.23
C PRO A 97 12.11 -0.35 -11.72
N LYS A 98 13.15 0.43 -12.07
CA LYS A 98 13.55 0.74 -13.46
C LYS A 98 13.60 -0.46 -14.42
N GLN A 99 14.00 -1.63 -13.92
CA GLN A 99 14.17 -2.87 -14.70
C GLN A 99 12.86 -3.63 -14.95
N ARG A 100 11.75 -3.21 -14.34
CA ARG A 100 10.42 -3.84 -14.41
C ARG A 100 9.33 -2.81 -14.72
N LEU A 101 9.71 -1.66 -15.29
CA LEU A 101 8.73 -0.69 -15.77
C LEU A 101 7.92 -1.30 -16.90
N LEU A 102 6.61 -1.09 -16.88
CA LEU A 102 5.74 -1.44 -17.99
C LEU A 102 5.73 -0.30 -19.02
N GLU A 103 5.20 -0.58 -20.20
CA GLU A 103 5.06 0.43 -21.25
C GLU A 103 4.18 1.59 -20.76
N GLY A 104 4.69 2.83 -20.88
CA GLY A 104 4.02 4.04 -20.38
C GLY A 104 4.41 4.47 -18.97
N ASP A 105 5.18 3.68 -18.21
CA ASP A 105 5.66 4.08 -16.90
C ASP A 105 6.84 5.06 -16.98
N THR A 106 6.84 6.04 -16.08
CA THR A 106 8.01 6.90 -15.84
C THR A 106 8.75 6.40 -14.61
N TYR A 107 10.07 6.22 -14.70
CA TYR A 107 10.89 5.87 -13.54
C TYR A 107 10.92 7.03 -12.54
N GLN A 108 10.66 6.73 -11.27
CA GLN A 108 10.86 7.66 -10.17
C GLN A 108 11.72 7.00 -9.08
N SER A 109 12.65 7.78 -8.54
CA SER A 109 13.50 7.34 -7.43
C SER A 109 12.76 7.51 -6.12
N LYS A 110 13.10 6.74 -5.09
CA LYS A 110 12.60 7.03 -3.74
C LYS A 110 13.24 8.33 -3.23
N PRO A 111 12.50 9.25 -2.59
CA PRO A 111 11.09 9.19 -2.20
C PRO A 111 10.13 9.85 -3.20
N GLN A 112 10.58 10.14 -4.42
CA GLN A 112 9.91 10.96 -5.45
C GLN A 112 8.79 10.22 -6.23
N ILE A 113 8.17 9.22 -5.60
CA ILE A 113 7.17 8.31 -6.17
C ILE A 113 5.86 9.06 -6.46
#